data_AF-A0A6C0IZS5-F1
#
_entry.id   AF-A0A6C0IZS5-F1
#
_cell.length_a   1.000
_cell.length_b   1.000
_cell.length_c   1.000
_cell.angle_alpha   90.00
_cell.angle_beta   90.00
_cell.angle_gamma   90.00
#
_symmetry.space_group_name_H-M   'P 1'
#
loop_
_entity.id
_entity.type
_entity.pdbx_description
1 polymer ?
#
loop_
_entity_poly.entity_id
_entity_poly.type
_entity_poly.pdbx_seq_one_letter_code
_entity_poly.pdbx_strand_id
1 'polypeptide(L)'
;MEETSGTIEIPTPVTTEPTSTEPTSTEPTSTEPTSTEPTSTEPTSTEPTSTEPTSTEPTSTEPTPVATEPTPVATEPVRRKKVVFALPGDNFSSKFLISWTSTISKLWDNQKYDIMISPATGSFVPFVRMHTLGLDVLRGVEQKPFNGENFDIWITIDSDVIFTPEQIEELIESTNVHPVVAGMYRMSNLANYAFVREWDTSHYLKEGTFKFSTPTEIDEWKKETELKYMPVAYTGMGFMAVRKEVIDRMQYPYFYAPLEELVKEDGTVVRDMCSEDVAFSKNIRALGYEIMVNTDIRVGHNKSLVI
;
A
#
# COMPACT_ATOMS: atom_id res chain seq x y z
N MET A 1 -18.68 79.86 -42.16
CA MET A 1 -19.52 79.14 -41.19
C MET A 1 -18.59 78.80 -40.04
N GLU A 2 -18.75 79.56 -38.96
CA GLU A 2 -17.93 79.53 -37.75
C GLU A 2 -18.08 78.24 -36.96
N GLU A 3 -17.02 77.97 -36.21
CA GLU A 3 -16.83 76.90 -35.24
C GLU A 3 -17.90 76.85 -34.15
N THR A 4 -18.12 75.66 -33.61
CA THR A 4 -18.30 75.50 -32.15
C THR A 4 -17.85 74.09 -31.75
N SER A 5 -16.69 74.06 -31.10
CA SER A 5 -16.14 72.92 -30.37
C SER A 5 -16.98 72.67 -29.12
N GLY A 6 -17.62 71.51 -29.02
CA GLY A 6 -18.34 71.04 -27.84
C GLY A 6 -17.71 69.77 -27.30
N THR A 7 -16.88 69.91 -26.26
CA THR A 7 -16.31 68.80 -25.48
C THR A 7 -17.41 68.11 -24.70
N ILE A 8 -17.63 66.81 -24.91
CA ILE A 8 -18.54 65.99 -24.11
C ILE A 8 -17.74 65.37 -22.96
N GLU A 9 -17.90 65.90 -21.75
CA GLU A 9 -17.43 65.26 -20.52
C GLU A 9 -18.36 64.08 -20.17
N ILE A 10 -17.81 62.87 -20.17
CA ILE A 10 -18.48 61.67 -19.67
C ILE A 10 -18.20 61.59 -18.16
N PRO A 11 -19.22 61.53 -17.28
CA PRO A 11 -18.97 61.46 -15.84
C PRO A 11 -18.37 60.11 -15.47
N THR A 12 -17.26 60.13 -14.73
CA THR A 12 -16.64 58.97 -14.10
C THR A 12 -17.57 58.34 -13.06
N PRO A 13 -17.71 57.00 -13.00
CA PRO A 13 -18.53 56.35 -11.99
C PRO A 13 -17.88 56.47 -10.61
N VAL A 14 -18.61 57.00 -9.64
CA VAL A 14 -18.24 56.98 -8.22
C VAL A 14 -18.40 55.56 -7.71
N THR A 15 -17.29 54.91 -7.36
CA THR A 15 -17.29 53.59 -6.72
C THR A 15 -17.54 53.77 -5.22
N THR A 16 -18.73 53.39 -4.75
CA THR A 16 -19.00 53.26 -3.31
C THR A 16 -18.49 51.90 -2.85
N GLU A 17 -17.53 51.88 -1.92
CA GLU A 17 -17.12 50.64 -1.23
C GLU A 17 -18.30 50.06 -0.43
N PRO A 18 -18.55 48.75 -0.48
CA PRO A 18 -19.53 48.13 0.40
C PRO A 18 -18.95 47.99 1.82
N THR A 19 -19.62 48.60 2.79
CA THR A 19 -19.36 48.35 4.22
C THR A 19 -19.76 46.92 4.55
N SER A 20 -18.78 46.06 4.87
CA SER A 20 -19.02 44.71 5.38
C SER A 20 -19.50 44.80 6.83
N THR A 21 -20.73 44.39 7.08
CA THR A 21 -21.21 44.08 8.43
C THR A 21 -20.82 42.65 8.77
N GLU A 22 -19.96 42.45 9.78
CA GLU A 22 -19.69 41.13 10.36
C GLU A 22 -20.98 40.48 10.88
N PRO A 23 -21.22 39.18 10.63
CA PRO A 23 -22.29 38.46 11.29
C PRO A 23 -21.89 38.14 12.74
N THR A 24 -22.70 38.60 13.69
CA THR A 24 -22.59 38.17 15.10
C THR A 24 -22.93 36.69 15.22
N SER A 25 -21.94 35.88 15.59
CA SER A 25 -22.13 34.47 15.92
C SER A 25 -22.84 34.34 17.27
N THR A 26 -24.04 33.77 17.29
CA THR A 26 -24.68 33.28 18.51
C THR A 26 -24.19 31.86 18.78
N GLU A 27 -23.49 31.64 19.90
CA GLU A 27 -23.15 30.30 20.39
C GLU A 27 -24.42 29.46 20.62
N PRO A 28 -24.44 28.17 20.25
CA PRO A 28 -25.50 27.28 20.65
C PRO A 28 -25.33 26.88 22.12
N THR A 29 -26.35 27.12 22.93
CA THR A 29 -26.42 26.59 24.30
C THR A 29 -26.53 25.07 24.25
N SER A 30 -25.50 24.37 24.71
CA SER A 30 -25.51 22.91 24.90
C SER A 30 -26.40 22.56 26.09
N THR A 31 -27.49 21.85 25.84
CA THR A 31 -28.21 21.12 26.89
C THR A 31 -27.56 19.76 27.06
N GLU A 32 -26.97 19.50 28.23
CA GLU A 32 -26.50 18.15 28.61
C GLU A 32 -27.66 17.15 28.57
N PRO A 33 -27.45 15.94 28.02
CA PRO A 33 -28.41 14.86 28.17
C PRO A 33 -28.32 14.29 29.59
N THR A 34 -29.45 14.26 30.30
CA THR A 34 -29.58 13.56 31.59
C THR A 34 -29.38 12.05 31.35
N SER A 35 -28.29 11.50 31.88
CA SER A 35 -28.04 10.06 31.88
C SER A 35 -28.96 9.38 32.89
N THR A 36 -29.87 8.52 32.41
CA THR A 36 -30.53 7.52 33.27
C THR A 36 -29.62 6.31 33.39
N GLU A 37 -29.11 6.05 34.60
CA GLU A 37 -28.42 4.79 34.92
C GLU A 37 -29.34 3.58 34.65
N PRO A 38 -28.84 2.51 34.02
CA PRO A 38 -29.56 1.25 33.99
C PRO A 38 -29.43 0.55 35.35
N THR A 39 -30.56 0.18 35.93
CA THR A 39 -30.60 -0.67 37.13
C THR A 39 -30.07 -2.07 36.78
N SER A 40 -28.88 -2.40 37.28
CA SER A 40 -28.31 -3.75 37.19
C SER A 40 -29.08 -4.71 38.11
N THR A 41 -29.78 -5.68 37.55
CA THR A 41 -30.20 -6.88 38.28
C THR A 41 -29.04 -7.86 38.34
N GLU A 42 -28.52 -8.12 39.55
CA GLU A 42 -27.55 -9.21 39.78
C GLU A 42 -28.14 -10.56 39.36
N PRO A 43 -27.38 -11.41 38.65
CA PRO A 43 -27.76 -12.80 38.48
C PRO A 43 -27.45 -13.59 39.76
N THR A 44 -28.46 -14.27 40.30
CA THR A 44 -28.29 -15.22 41.40
C THR A 44 -27.48 -16.42 40.92
N SER A 45 -26.24 -16.56 41.40
CA SER A 45 -25.39 -17.72 41.17
C SER A 45 -25.86 -18.89 42.04
N THR A 46 -26.35 -19.97 41.42
CA THR A 46 -26.46 -21.27 42.07
C THR A 46 -25.10 -21.97 42.02
N GLU A 47 -24.50 -22.24 43.19
CA GLU A 47 -23.31 -23.10 43.30
C GLU A 47 -23.59 -24.50 42.74
N PRO A 48 -22.69 -25.07 41.91
CA PRO A 48 -22.73 -26.48 41.61
C PRO A 48 -22.11 -27.27 42.77
N THR A 49 -22.85 -28.25 43.29
CA THR A 49 -22.33 -29.25 44.22
C THR A 49 -21.26 -30.08 43.53
N SER A 50 -20.00 -29.94 43.98
CA SER A 50 -18.89 -30.78 43.55
C SER A 50 -18.98 -32.15 44.24
N THR A 51 -19.13 -33.21 43.45
CA THR A 51 -18.84 -34.58 43.91
C THR A 51 -17.36 -34.86 43.66
N GLU A 52 -16.61 -35.13 44.73
CA GLU A 52 -15.24 -35.64 44.66
C GLU A 52 -15.17 -36.93 43.82
N PRO A 53 -14.22 -37.06 42.88
CA PRO A 53 -13.90 -38.36 42.30
C PRO A 53 -13.00 -39.14 43.27
N THR A 54 -13.41 -40.37 43.59
CA THR A 54 -12.60 -41.34 44.31
C THR A 54 -11.35 -41.68 43.50
N SER A 55 -10.17 -41.37 44.05
CA SER A 55 -8.87 -41.75 43.48
C SER A 55 -8.66 -43.26 43.56
N THR A 56 -8.59 -43.94 42.42
CA THR A 56 -7.99 -45.27 42.31
C THR A 56 -6.52 -45.14 41.94
N GLU A 57 -5.66 -45.58 42.86
CA GLU A 57 -4.21 -45.66 42.68
C GLU A 57 -3.86 -46.69 41.59
N PRO A 58 -3.07 -46.35 40.55
CA PRO A 58 -2.58 -47.36 39.63
C PRO A 58 -1.36 -48.09 40.23
N THR A 59 -1.41 -49.41 40.21
CA THR A 59 -0.29 -50.29 40.57
C THR A 59 0.88 -50.08 39.59
N SER A 60 2.01 -49.61 40.13
CA SER A 60 3.27 -49.47 39.39
C SER A 60 3.78 -50.83 38.92
N THR A 61 3.83 -51.04 37.60
CA THR A 61 4.61 -52.12 36.99
C THR A 61 5.87 -51.49 36.42
N GLU A 62 7.03 -51.88 36.95
CA GLU A 62 8.35 -51.43 36.53
C GLU A 62 8.71 -52.01 35.14
N PRO A 63 9.02 -51.19 34.12
CA PRO A 63 9.55 -51.69 32.87
C PRO A 63 11.08 -51.73 32.89
N THR A 64 11.62 -52.91 32.58
CA THR A 64 13.02 -53.22 32.30
C THR A 64 13.61 -52.31 31.21
N PRO A 65 14.86 -51.82 31.32
CA PRO A 65 15.41 -50.87 30.35
C PRO A 65 15.85 -51.58 29.07
N VAL A 66 15.15 -51.33 27.96
CA VAL A 66 15.69 -51.56 26.61
C VAL A 66 16.32 -50.26 26.15
N ALA A 67 17.64 -50.18 26.27
CA ALA A 67 18.43 -49.06 25.79
C ALA A 67 18.49 -49.08 24.25
N THR A 68 17.66 -48.28 23.60
CA THR A 68 17.99 -47.59 22.34
C THR A 68 17.04 -46.41 22.14
N GLU A 69 17.27 -45.32 22.86
CA GLU A 69 16.64 -44.04 22.51
C GLU A 69 17.29 -43.50 21.23
N PRO A 70 16.52 -43.16 20.18
CA PRO A 70 17.05 -42.35 19.10
C PRO A 70 17.28 -40.95 19.67
N THR A 71 18.54 -40.53 19.68
CA THR A 71 18.94 -39.15 19.97
C THR A 71 18.01 -38.18 19.22
N PRO A 72 17.32 -37.23 19.89
CA PRO A 72 16.54 -36.23 19.20
C PRO A 72 17.53 -35.36 18.43
N VAL A 73 17.48 -35.43 17.10
CA VAL A 73 18.16 -34.45 16.24
C VAL A 73 17.53 -33.12 16.59
N ALA A 74 18.26 -32.25 17.26
CA ALA A 74 17.85 -30.88 17.50
C ALA A 74 17.73 -30.19 16.13
N THR A 75 16.52 -30.13 15.60
CA THR A 75 16.22 -29.30 14.44
C THR A 75 16.37 -27.85 14.88
N GLU A 76 17.43 -27.20 14.40
CA GLU A 76 17.59 -25.75 14.48
C GLU A 76 16.26 -25.08 14.09
N PRO A 77 15.71 -24.16 14.92
CA PRO A 77 14.45 -23.51 14.60
C PRO A 77 14.61 -22.73 13.30
N VAL A 78 13.88 -23.15 12.26
CA VAL A 78 13.88 -22.47 10.96
C VAL A 78 13.43 -21.03 11.18
N ARG A 79 14.32 -20.07 10.90
CA ARG A 79 14.00 -18.64 11.00
C ARG A 79 12.83 -18.33 10.07
N ARG A 80 11.74 -17.82 10.65
CA ARG A 80 10.60 -17.31 9.89
C ARG A 80 10.96 -15.97 9.23
N LYS A 81 10.60 -15.79 7.97
CA LYS A 81 10.74 -14.51 7.26
C LYS A 81 9.69 -13.53 7.80
N LYS A 82 10.12 -12.34 8.19
CA LYS A 82 9.23 -11.28 8.66
C LYS A 82 8.66 -10.50 7.47
N VAL A 83 7.37 -10.63 7.23
CA VAL A 83 6.66 -9.98 6.12
C VAL A 83 5.76 -8.89 6.67
N VAL A 84 6.00 -7.65 6.23
CA VAL A 84 5.14 -6.50 6.56
C VAL A 84 4.17 -6.27 5.41
N PHE A 85 2.87 -6.34 5.70
CA PHE A 85 1.81 -5.94 4.77
C PHE A 85 1.42 -4.49 5.01
N ALA A 86 1.84 -3.63 4.09
CA ALA A 86 1.43 -2.24 3.97
C ALA A 86 0.06 -2.13 3.29
N LEU A 87 -0.92 -1.63 4.04
CA LEU A 87 -2.30 -1.50 3.59
C LEU A 87 -2.73 -0.02 3.62
N PRO A 88 -2.50 0.75 2.54
CA PRO A 88 -3.01 2.10 2.44
C PRO A 88 -4.54 2.11 2.23
N GLY A 89 -5.20 3.05 2.89
CA GLY A 89 -6.64 3.23 2.86
C GLY A 89 -7.36 2.64 4.08
N ASP A 90 -8.61 3.03 4.23
CA ASP A 90 -9.51 2.66 5.34
C ASP A 90 -10.82 2.03 4.85
N ASN A 91 -10.99 1.89 3.53
CA ASN A 91 -12.17 1.32 2.89
C ASN A 91 -11.78 0.07 2.09
N PHE A 92 -12.21 -1.10 2.58
CA PHE A 92 -11.92 -2.40 1.98
C PHE A 92 -13.21 -3.13 1.63
N SER A 93 -13.24 -3.79 0.46
CA SER A 93 -14.41 -4.56 0.03
C SER A 93 -14.55 -5.89 0.77
N SER A 94 -15.75 -6.49 0.75
CA SER A 94 -15.94 -7.86 1.28
C SER A 94 -15.06 -8.89 0.55
N LYS A 95 -14.81 -8.69 -0.75
CA LYS A 95 -13.89 -9.53 -1.52
C LYS A 95 -12.45 -9.39 -1.01
N PHE A 96 -12.01 -8.17 -0.72
CA PHE A 96 -10.69 -7.94 -0.11
C PHE A 96 -10.59 -8.65 1.24
N LEU A 97 -11.61 -8.51 2.10
CA LEU A 97 -11.60 -9.14 3.42
C LEU A 97 -11.50 -10.67 3.34
N ILE A 98 -12.20 -11.30 2.38
CA ILE A 98 -12.09 -12.74 2.11
C ILE A 98 -10.67 -13.08 1.64
N SER A 99 -10.15 -12.40 0.62
CA SER A 99 -8.79 -12.59 0.11
C SER A 99 -7.73 -12.48 1.21
N TRP A 100 -7.85 -11.44 2.04
CA TRP A 100 -6.96 -11.17 3.17
C TRP A 100 -7.02 -12.29 4.22
N THR A 101 -8.22 -12.66 4.67
CA THR A 101 -8.40 -13.68 5.71
C THR A 101 -7.89 -15.05 5.26
N SER A 102 -8.18 -15.44 4.01
CA SER A 102 -7.64 -16.66 3.42
C SER A 102 -6.11 -16.64 3.30
N THR A 103 -5.53 -15.47 2.99
CA THR A 103 -4.08 -15.30 2.90
C THR A 103 -3.43 -15.48 4.26
N ILE A 104 -3.95 -14.83 5.29
CA ILE A 104 -3.42 -14.95 6.66
C ILE A 104 -3.48 -16.40 7.13
N SER A 105 -4.59 -17.12 6.92
CA SER A 105 -4.70 -18.55 7.25
C SER A 105 -3.61 -19.36 6.56
N LYS A 106 -3.47 -19.20 5.24
CA LYS A 106 -2.50 -19.95 4.42
C LYS A 106 -1.05 -19.70 4.86
N LEU A 107 -0.69 -18.44 5.10
CA LEU A 107 0.67 -18.08 5.49
C LEU A 107 1.01 -18.58 6.91
N TRP A 108 0.03 -18.63 7.82
CA TRP A 108 0.20 -19.21 9.16
C TRP A 108 0.45 -20.73 9.11
N ASP A 109 -0.33 -21.44 8.28
CA ASP A 109 -0.24 -22.89 8.12
C ASP A 109 1.13 -23.33 7.58
N ASN A 110 1.73 -22.51 6.71
CA ASN A 110 3.04 -22.78 6.15
C ASN A 110 4.19 -22.67 7.19
N GLN A 111 3.97 -22.03 8.34
CA GLN A 111 4.95 -21.79 9.41
C GLN A 111 6.29 -21.15 8.99
N LYS A 112 6.37 -20.62 7.76
CA LYS A 112 7.55 -19.97 7.17
C LYS A 112 7.64 -18.47 7.49
N TYR A 113 6.52 -17.85 7.85
CA TYR A 113 6.38 -16.40 7.89
C TYR A 113 5.97 -15.90 9.27
N ASP A 114 6.50 -14.74 9.64
CA ASP A 114 6.04 -13.91 10.75
C ASP A 114 5.42 -12.65 10.14
N ILE A 115 4.16 -12.36 10.47
CA ILE A 115 3.34 -11.41 9.74
C ILE A 115 3.11 -10.16 10.57
N MET A 116 3.40 -9.00 9.97
CA MET A 116 3.09 -7.68 10.52
C MET A 116 2.15 -6.94 9.56
N ILE A 117 1.20 -6.19 10.11
CA ILE A 117 0.28 -5.36 9.34
C ILE A 117 0.62 -3.90 9.64
N SER A 118 0.79 -3.09 8.60
CA SER A 118 1.08 -1.66 8.70
C SER A 118 0.09 -0.85 7.86
N PRO A 119 -1.07 -0.48 8.43
CA PRO A 119 -2.07 0.31 7.72
C PRO A 119 -1.75 1.81 7.81
N ALA A 120 -2.24 2.59 6.86
CA ALA A 120 -2.27 4.05 6.93
C ALA A 120 -3.40 4.61 6.08
N THR A 121 -3.95 5.77 6.46
CA THR A 121 -4.97 6.49 5.68
C THR A 121 -4.61 7.98 5.58
N GLY A 122 -5.09 8.64 4.53
CA GLY A 122 -4.83 10.06 4.28
C GLY A 122 -5.09 10.44 2.82
N SER A 123 -5.27 11.74 2.58
CA SER A 123 -5.52 12.28 1.24
C SER A 123 -4.23 12.44 0.41
N PHE A 124 -3.08 12.56 1.07
CA PHE A 124 -1.79 12.70 0.40
C PHE A 124 -1.06 11.35 0.36
N VAL A 125 -1.24 10.63 -0.75
CA VAL A 125 -0.77 9.24 -0.94
C VAL A 125 0.72 9.04 -0.63
N PRO A 126 1.65 9.95 -1.00
CA PRO A 126 3.05 9.80 -0.61
C PRO A 126 3.26 9.66 0.91
N PHE A 127 2.55 10.44 1.73
CA PHE A 127 2.63 10.30 3.19
C PHE A 127 1.97 9.02 3.68
N VAL A 128 0.84 8.62 3.09
CA VAL A 128 0.22 7.33 3.42
C VAL A 128 1.21 6.18 3.22
N ARG A 129 1.92 6.14 2.08
CA ARG A 129 2.94 5.12 1.81
C ARG A 129 4.15 5.21 2.76
N MET A 130 4.57 6.42 3.13
CA MET A 130 5.62 6.60 4.15
C MET A 130 5.17 6.06 5.51
N HIS A 131 3.93 6.31 5.92
CA HIS A 131 3.39 5.83 7.19
C HIS A 131 3.26 4.30 7.26
N THR A 132 2.99 3.61 6.13
CA THR A 132 3.02 2.13 6.09
C THR A 132 4.43 1.53 6.19
N LEU A 133 5.48 2.36 6.20
CA LEU A 133 6.86 2.00 6.58
C LEU A 133 7.21 2.45 8.01
N GLY A 134 6.24 2.98 8.75
CA GLY A 134 6.44 3.57 10.07
C GLY A 134 7.25 4.88 10.03
N LEU A 135 7.37 5.53 8.87
CA LEU A 135 8.09 6.80 8.72
C LEU A 135 7.20 7.97 9.16
N ASP A 136 7.85 9.06 9.59
CA ASP A 136 7.18 10.26 10.06
C ASP A 136 7.99 11.52 9.74
N VAL A 137 7.31 12.59 9.35
CA VAL A 137 7.95 13.85 8.93
C VAL A 137 8.80 14.49 10.04
N LEU A 138 8.47 14.26 11.31
CA LEU A 138 9.16 14.84 12.46
C LEU A 138 10.43 14.08 12.86
N ARG A 139 10.69 12.90 12.29
CA ARG A 139 11.84 12.03 12.63
C ARG A 139 13.13 12.38 11.89
N GLY A 140 13.10 13.35 10.98
CA GLY A 140 14.26 13.81 10.22
C GLY A 140 14.67 12.88 9.07
N VAL A 141 15.70 13.28 8.31
CA VAL A 141 16.08 12.62 7.04
C VAL A 141 16.82 11.28 7.22
N GLU A 142 17.43 11.04 8.38
CA GLU A 142 18.17 9.81 8.71
C GLU A 142 17.30 8.69 9.29
N GLN A 143 15.98 8.89 9.30
CA GLN A 143 15.04 7.92 9.84
C GLN A 143 15.08 6.61 9.05
N LYS A 144 14.88 5.51 9.77
CA LYS A 144 14.75 4.16 9.19
C LYS A 144 13.31 3.67 9.32
N PRO A 145 12.85 2.80 8.39
CA PRO A 145 11.57 2.12 8.51
C PRO A 145 11.44 1.45 9.88
N PHE A 146 10.26 1.52 10.47
CA PHE A 146 9.93 0.89 11.75
C PHE A 146 10.95 1.18 12.87
N ASN A 147 11.56 2.37 12.91
CA ASN A 147 12.62 2.71 13.87
C ASN A 147 13.83 1.76 13.86
N GLY A 148 14.09 1.08 12.74
CA GLY A 148 15.15 0.09 12.64
C GLY A 148 14.78 -1.31 13.12
N GLU A 149 13.51 -1.56 13.46
CA GLU A 149 13.02 -2.92 13.68
C GLU A 149 13.22 -3.79 12.44
N ASN A 150 13.58 -5.05 12.67
CA ASN A 150 13.93 -5.95 11.58
C ASN A 150 12.69 -6.53 10.89
N PHE A 151 12.67 -6.46 9.57
CA PHE A 151 11.75 -7.15 8.67
C PHE A 151 12.55 -7.77 7.50
N ASP A 152 11.95 -8.64 6.71
CA ASP A 152 12.61 -9.24 5.53
C ASP A 152 12.01 -8.69 4.23
N ILE A 153 10.68 -8.57 4.18
CA ILE A 153 9.94 -8.15 2.99
C ILE A 153 8.86 -7.16 3.40
N TRP A 154 8.74 -6.07 2.65
CA TRP A 154 7.63 -5.13 2.72
C TRP A 154 6.75 -5.30 1.49
N ILE A 155 5.46 -5.59 1.69
CA ILE A 155 4.48 -5.84 0.63
C ILE A 155 3.41 -4.76 0.72
N THR A 156 3.18 -4.05 -0.37
CA THR A 156 2.11 -3.06 -0.49
C THR A 156 0.96 -3.61 -1.30
N ILE A 157 -0.26 -3.49 -0.76
CA ILE A 157 -1.50 -3.95 -1.39
C ILE A 157 -2.55 -2.84 -1.28
N ASP A 158 -3.00 -2.32 -2.42
CA ASP A 158 -4.06 -1.30 -2.42
C ASP A 158 -5.40 -1.90 -2.01
N SER A 159 -6.25 -1.09 -1.36
CA SER A 159 -7.52 -1.55 -0.79
C SER A 159 -8.56 -2.03 -1.80
N ASP A 160 -8.36 -1.70 -3.08
CA ASP A 160 -9.20 -2.12 -4.20
C ASP A 160 -8.60 -3.28 -5.02
N VAL A 161 -7.47 -3.86 -4.58
CA VAL A 161 -6.86 -5.02 -5.22
C VAL A 161 -7.43 -6.33 -4.67
N ILE A 162 -7.81 -7.25 -5.56
CA ILE A 162 -8.38 -8.56 -5.21
C ILE A 162 -7.40 -9.66 -5.62
N PHE A 163 -6.97 -10.47 -4.66
CA PHE A 163 -5.90 -11.45 -4.84
C PHE A 163 -6.25 -12.81 -4.23
N THR A 164 -5.45 -13.84 -4.50
CA THR A 164 -5.53 -15.14 -3.83
C THR A 164 -4.32 -15.38 -2.93
N PRO A 165 -4.42 -16.30 -1.94
CA PRO A 165 -3.29 -16.67 -1.10
C PRO A 165 -2.06 -17.15 -1.90
N GLU A 166 -2.29 -17.92 -2.97
CA GLU A 166 -1.23 -18.45 -3.84
C GLU A 166 -0.48 -17.31 -4.54
N GLN A 167 -1.17 -16.24 -4.93
CA GLN A 167 -0.55 -15.08 -5.55
C GLN A 167 0.34 -14.31 -4.57
N ILE A 168 -0.04 -14.23 -3.29
CA ILE A 168 0.79 -13.64 -2.24
C ILE A 168 2.00 -14.50 -1.95
N GLU A 169 1.83 -15.82 -1.84
CA GLU A 169 2.95 -16.75 -1.65
C GLU A 169 3.93 -16.68 -2.84
N GLU A 170 3.43 -16.69 -4.06
CA GLU A 170 4.22 -16.53 -5.28
C GLU A 170 4.94 -15.17 -5.35
N LEU A 171 4.28 -14.09 -4.91
CA LEU A 171 4.91 -12.76 -4.82
C LEU A 171 6.05 -12.76 -3.80
N ILE A 172 5.83 -13.33 -2.60
CA ILE A 172 6.84 -13.47 -1.56
C ILE A 172 8.02 -14.30 -2.05
N GLU A 173 7.78 -15.47 -2.64
CA GLU A 173 8.85 -16.36 -3.07
C GLU A 173 9.60 -15.81 -4.29
N SER A 174 8.94 -15.02 -5.13
CA SER A 174 9.60 -14.26 -6.21
C SER A 174 10.67 -13.30 -5.69
N THR A 175 10.54 -12.82 -4.43
CA THR A 175 11.56 -11.94 -3.84
C THR A 175 12.91 -12.63 -3.61
N ASN A 176 12.94 -13.97 -3.57
CA ASN A 176 14.19 -14.74 -3.51
C ASN A 176 15.02 -14.60 -4.78
N VAL A 177 14.36 -14.33 -5.92
CA VAL A 177 14.99 -14.17 -7.23
C VAL A 177 15.33 -12.71 -7.48
N HIS A 178 14.37 -11.80 -7.23
CA HIS A 178 14.53 -10.37 -7.50
C HIS A 178 14.14 -9.55 -6.26
N PRO A 179 14.90 -8.50 -5.89
CA PRO A 179 14.63 -7.74 -4.67
C PRO A 179 13.39 -6.84 -4.74
N VAL A 180 12.88 -6.55 -5.94
CA VAL A 180 11.67 -5.75 -6.18
C VAL A 180 10.81 -6.49 -7.19
N VAL A 181 9.63 -6.94 -6.75
CA VAL A 181 8.69 -7.70 -7.60
C VAL A 181 7.28 -7.15 -7.47
N ALA A 182 6.58 -7.01 -8.60
CA ALA A 182 5.17 -6.65 -8.64
C ALA A 182 4.32 -7.67 -9.40
N GLY A 183 3.03 -7.75 -9.07
CA GLY A 183 2.02 -8.43 -9.86
C GLY A 183 1.29 -7.46 -10.80
N MET A 184 0.64 -8.00 -11.83
CA MET A 184 -0.07 -7.21 -12.83
C MET A 184 -1.54 -7.01 -12.45
N TYR A 185 -2.04 -5.79 -12.66
CA TYR A 185 -3.46 -5.47 -12.54
C TYR A 185 -3.87 -4.43 -13.57
N ARG A 186 -5.11 -4.54 -14.06
CA ARG A 186 -5.62 -3.69 -15.15
C ARG A 186 -6.04 -2.33 -14.65
N MET A 187 -5.81 -1.29 -15.43
CA MET A 187 -6.28 0.07 -15.18
C MET A 187 -7.80 0.17 -15.42
N SER A 188 -8.41 1.28 -14.99
CA SER A 188 -9.85 1.55 -15.16
C SER A 188 -10.31 1.61 -16.62
N ASN A 189 -9.39 1.84 -17.55
CA ASN A 189 -9.66 1.83 -19.00
C ASN A 189 -9.85 0.42 -19.59
N LEU A 190 -9.72 -0.65 -18.79
CA LEU A 190 -9.87 -2.06 -19.16
C LEU A 190 -8.85 -2.60 -20.19
N ALA A 191 -8.01 -1.72 -20.75
CA ALA A 191 -7.09 -2.02 -21.84
C ALA A 191 -5.65 -2.21 -21.36
N ASN A 192 -5.21 -1.42 -20.37
CA ASN A 192 -3.81 -1.37 -19.97
C ASN A 192 -3.57 -2.01 -18.61
N TYR A 193 -2.36 -2.53 -18.39
CA TYR A 193 -1.84 -2.83 -17.07
C TYR A 193 -1.18 -1.61 -16.45
N ALA A 194 -1.16 -1.55 -15.11
CA ALA A 194 -0.57 -0.45 -14.35
C ALA A 194 0.98 -0.52 -14.27
N PHE A 195 1.66 -0.69 -15.40
CA PHE A 195 3.12 -0.60 -15.49
C PHE A 195 3.57 -0.18 -16.88
N VAL A 196 4.79 0.35 -16.94
CA VAL A 196 5.44 0.86 -18.14
C VAL A 196 6.78 0.18 -18.30
N ARG A 197 7.01 -0.43 -19.46
CA ARG A 197 8.26 -1.14 -19.75
C ARG A 197 9.44 -0.21 -19.95
N GLU A 198 9.26 0.88 -20.69
CA GLU A 198 10.33 1.78 -21.13
C GLU A 198 10.02 3.23 -20.78
N TRP A 199 11.04 3.94 -20.31
CA TRP A 199 10.96 5.38 -20.02
C TRP A 199 11.13 6.20 -21.31
N ASP A 200 10.14 6.14 -22.19
CA ASP A 200 10.15 6.84 -23.48
C ASP A 200 9.60 8.27 -23.34
N THR A 201 10.51 9.23 -23.21
CA THR A 201 10.16 10.67 -23.12
C THR A 201 9.61 11.23 -24.42
N SER A 202 9.95 10.65 -25.58
CA SER A 202 9.42 11.07 -26.88
C SER A 202 7.94 10.71 -27.00
N HIS A 203 7.57 9.50 -26.57
CA HIS A 203 6.17 9.10 -26.45
C HIS A 203 5.42 10.00 -25.46
N TYR A 204 6.01 10.25 -24.29
CA TYR A 204 5.40 11.13 -23.28
C TYR A 204 5.14 12.55 -23.81
N LEU A 205 6.12 13.18 -24.46
CA LEU A 205 5.98 14.53 -25.00
C LEU A 205 4.88 14.65 -26.07
N LYS A 206 4.55 13.54 -26.73
CA LYS A 206 3.51 13.44 -27.76
C LYS A 206 2.13 13.12 -27.20
N GLU A 207 2.03 12.17 -26.28
CA GLU A 207 0.75 11.61 -25.80
C GLU A 207 0.36 12.10 -24.40
N GLY A 208 1.26 12.76 -23.66
CA GLY A 208 1.05 13.26 -22.30
C GLY A 208 1.08 12.17 -21.22
N THR A 209 1.44 10.94 -21.59
CA THR A 209 1.57 9.79 -20.68
C THR A 209 2.66 8.87 -21.21
N PHE A 210 3.26 8.05 -20.35
CA PHE A 210 4.07 6.93 -20.78
C PHE A 210 3.22 5.79 -21.35
N LYS A 211 3.86 4.93 -22.15
CA LYS A 211 3.21 3.78 -22.78
C LYS A 211 3.02 2.65 -21.78
N PHE A 212 1.81 2.56 -21.23
CA PHE A 212 1.40 1.42 -20.40
C PHE A 212 1.27 0.15 -21.24
N SER A 213 1.65 -0.98 -20.65
CA SER A 213 1.62 -2.27 -21.34
C SER A 213 0.20 -2.83 -21.46
N THR A 214 -0.09 -3.44 -22.61
CA THR A 214 -1.37 -4.09 -22.91
C THR A 214 -1.30 -5.62 -22.73
N PRO A 215 -2.42 -6.32 -22.51
CA PRO A 215 -2.45 -7.78 -22.46
C PRO A 215 -1.80 -8.46 -23.66
N THR A 216 -2.06 -7.96 -24.87
CA THR A 216 -1.48 -8.52 -26.10
C THR A 216 0.05 -8.43 -26.10
N GLU A 217 0.61 -7.27 -25.73
CA GLU A 217 2.06 -7.09 -25.66
C GLU A 217 2.71 -8.00 -24.61
N ILE A 218 2.02 -8.28 -23.50
CA ILE A 218 2.52 -9.23 -22.49
C ILE A 218 2.48 -10.65 -23.03
N ASP A 219 1.39 -11.07 -23.68
CA ASP A 219 1.27 -12.41 -24.27
C ASP A 219 2.32 -12.64 -25.37
N GLU A 220 2.58 -11.63 -26.20
CA GLU A 220 3.63 -11.66 -27.23
C GLU A 220 5.02 -11.76 -26.59
N TRP A 221 5.33 -10.89 -25.62
CA TRP A 221 6.62 -10.93 -24.93
C TRP A 221 6.87 -12.26 -24.21
N LYS A 222 5.86 -12.85 -23.57
CA LYS A 222 5.98 -14.17 -22.92
C LYS A 222 6.28 -15.26 -23.94
N LYS A 223 5.67 -15.22 -25.12
CA LYS A 223 5.93 -16.19 -26.21
C LYS A 223 7.33 -16.03 -26.79
N GLU A 224 7.81 -14.80 -26.90
CA GLU A 224 9.12 -14.50 -27.50
C GLU A 224 10.28 -14.80 -26.55
N THR A 225 10.11 -14.54 -25.26
CA THR A 225 11.20 -14.62 -24.28
C THR A 225 11.15 -15.88 -23.41
N GLU A 226 9.98 -16.49 -23.26
CA GLU A 226 9.71 -17.58 -22.30
C GLU A 226 10.05 -17.20 -20.84
N LEU A 227 10.25 -15.91 -20.57
CA LEU A 227 10.61 -15.40 -19.25
C LEU A 227 9.37 -15.17 -18.40
N LYS A 228 9.53 -15.43 -17.10
CA LYS A 228 8.52 -15.15 -16.07
C LYS A 228 8.52 -13.70 -15.62
N TYR A 229 9.72 -13.14 -15.43
CA TYR A 229 9.96 -11.82 -14.85
C TYR A 229 10.30 -10.81 -15.95
N MET A 230 9.44 -9.81 -16.12
CA MET A 230 9.63 -8.72 -17.08
C MET A 230 10.26 -7.52 -16.36
N PRO A 231 11.42 -7.00 -16.81
CA PRO A 231 11.95 -5.74 -16.30
C PRO A 231 11.10 -4.57 -16.79
N VAL A 232 10.83 -3.62 -15.89
CA VAL A 232 10.00 -2.43 -16.19
C VAL A 232 10.68 -1.13 -15.74
N ALA A 233 10.30 -0.02 -16.36
CA ALA A 233 10.73 1.32 -15.96
C ALA A 233 10.05 1.75 -14.66
N TYR A 234 8.74 1.51 -14.55
CA TYR A 234 8.00 1.64 -13.30
C TYR A 234 6.73 0.78 -13.30
N THR A 235 6.16 0.57 -12.12
CA THR A 235 4.88 -0.11 -11.93
C THR A 235 4.12 0.51 -10.77
N GLY A 236 2.80 0.46 -10.83
CA GLY A 236 1.95 0.86 -9.74
C GLY A 236 2.17 0.00 -8.50
N MET A 237 1.91 0.59 -7.33
CA MET A 237 2.22 0.00 -6.03
C MET A 237 1.05 -0.74 -5.38
N GLY A 238 0.03 -1.11 -6.16
CA GLY A 238 -1.14 -1.80 -5.65
C GLY A 238 -0.92 -3.29 -5.36
N PHE A 239 0.14 -3.89 -5.88
CA PHE A 239 0.53 -5.26 -5.56
C PHE A 239 2.02 -5.48 -5.80
N MET A 240 2.85 -5.07 -4.83
CA MET A 240 4.33 -5.10 -4.94
C MET A 240 4.97 -5.60 -3.65
N ALA A 241 6.04 -6.38 -3.77
CA ALA A 241 6.90 -6.81 -2.69
C ALA A 241 8.33 -6.30 -2.89
N VAL A 242 8.92 -5.78 -1.82
CA VAL A 242 10.26 -5.19 -1.81
C VAL A 242 11.06 -5.77 -0.64
N ARG A 243 12.26 -6.28 -0.92
CA ARG A 243 13.17 -6.75 0.13
C ARG A 243 13.73 -5.59 0.94
N LYS A 244 13.98 -5.85 2.23
CA LYS A 244 14.48 -4.85 3.18
C LYS A 244 15.73 -4.11 2.68
N GLU A 245 16.68 -4.79 2.04
CA GLU A 245 17.92 -4.14 1.60
C GLU A 245 17.73 -3.03 0.55
N VAL A 246 16.62 -3.04 -0.20
CA VAL A 246 16.29 -1.95 -1.13
C VAL A 246 15.81 -0.75 -0.34
N ILE A 247 14.88 -0.97 0.59
CA ILE A 247 14.28 0.07 1.44
C ILE A 247 15.33 0.70 2.38
N ASP A 248 16.24 -0.10 2.93
CA ASP A 248 17.32 0.37 3.81
C ASP A 248 18.32 1.30 3.11
N ARG A 249 18.43 1.20 1.78
CA ARG A 249 19.33 2.04 0.97
C ARG A 249 18.66 3.33 0.49
N MET A 250 17.35 3.49 0.69
CA MET A 250 16.65 4.72 0.37
C MET A 250 16.94 5.81 1.39
N GLN A 251 16.77 7.06 0.96
CA GLN A 251 16.84 8.23 1.82
C GLN A 251 15.46 8.90 1.88
N TYR A 252 15.07 9.35 3.08
CA TYR A 252 13.80 10.04 3.27
C TYR A 252 13.81 11.38 2.53
N PRO A 253 12.74 11.76 1.81
CA PRO A 253 11.45 11.07 1.63
C PRO A 253 11.40 10.04 0.47
N TYR A 254 10.88 8.84 0.72
CA TYR A 254 11.02 7.68 -0.20
C TYR A 254 10.12 7.74 -1.43
N PHE A 255 8.97 8.42 -1.30
CA PHE A 255 7.90 8.47 -2.30
C PHE A 255 7.82 9.84 -3.00
N TYR A 256 8.96 10.52 -3.08
CA TYR A 256 9.09 11.82 -3.70
C TYR A 256 10.23 11.80 -4.72
N ALA A 257 10.04 12.51 -5.82
CA ALA A 257 11.07 12.80 -6.80
C ALA A 257 10.97 14.28 -7.22
N PRO A 258 12.08 14.93 -7.59
CA PRO A 258 12.07 16.27 -8.16
C PRO A 258 11.20 16.37 -9.43
N LEU A 259 10.74 17.58 -9.73
CA LEU A 259 10.01 17.87 -10.98
C LEU A 259 10.82 17.42 -12.20
N GLU A 260 10.14 16.80 -13.14
CA GLU A 260 10.76 16.39 -14.40
C GLU A 260 10.55 17.48 -15.44
N GLU A 261 11.65 17.95 -16.02
CA GLU A 261 11.62 18.94 -17.10
C GLU A 261 11.95 18.26 -18.42
N LEU A 262 11.00 18.27 -19.36
CA LEU A 262 11.15 17.75 -20.71
C LEU A 262 11.02 18.90 -21.70
N VAL A 263 11.87 18.93 -22.74
CA VAL A 263 11.87 20.00 -23.74
C VAL A 263 11.39 19.45 -25.08
N LYS A 264 10.35 20.05 -25.64
CA LYS A 264 9.85 19.73 -26.99
C LYS A 264 10.79 20.26 -28.07
N GLU A 265 10.65 19.74 -29.28
CA GLU A 265 11.42 20.20 -30.45
C GLU A 265 11.21 21.70 -30.74
N ASP A 266 10.04 22.25 -30.42
CA ASP A 266 9.71 23.68 -30.57
C ASP A 266 10.25 24.57 -29.44
N GLY A 267 10.99 24.00 -28.48
CA GLY A 267 11.54 24.70 -27.31
C GLY A 267 10.59 24.84 -26.12
N THR A 268 9.35 24.34 -26.23
CA THR A 268 8.41 24.34 -25.10
C THR A 268 8.93 23.46 -23.96
N VAL A 269 9.02 24.02 -22.77
CA VAL A 269 9.37 23.29 -21.54
C VAL A 269 8.10 22.70 -20.91
N VAL A 270 8.05 21.38 -20.83
CA VAL A 270 7.01 20.62 -20.12
C VAL A 270 7.55 20.27 -18.74
N ARG A 271 6.77 20.57 -17.70
CA ARG A 271 7.06 20.19 -16.32
C ARG A 271 6.04 19.18 -15.85
N ASP A 272 6.52 18.04 -15.38
CA ASP A 272 5.68 16.99 -14.83
C ASP A 272 5.94 16.79 -13.33
N MET A 273 4.85 16.56 -12.59
CA MET A 273 4.93 16.04 -11.23
C MET A 273 4.53 14.57 -11.29
N CYS A 274 5.45 13.68 -10.93
CA CYS A 274 5.13 12.27 -10.95
C CYS A 274 4.33 11.84 -9.70
N SER A 275 3.54 10.78 -9.85
CA SER A 275 2.87 10.09 -8.74
C SER A 275 3.87 9.40 -7.79
N GLU A 276 3.37 8.94 -6.64
CA GLU A 276 4.19 8.37 -5.58
C GLU A 276 4.85 7.04 -6.00
N ASP A 277 4.13 6.25 -6.82
CA ASP A 277 4.60 4.98 -7.37
C ASP A 277 5.72 5.17 -8.40
N VAL A 278 5.61 6.20 -9.25
CA VAL A 278 6.64 6.61 -10.20
C VAL A 278 7.85 7.15 -9.43
N ALA A 279 7.64 8.01 -8.42
CA ALA A 279 8.71 8.54 -7.59
C ALA A 279 9.48 7.42 -6.88
N PHE A 280 8.75 6.48 -6.26
CA PHE A 280 9.35 5.33 -5.60
C PHE A 280 10.13 4.44 -6.58
N SER A 281 9.57 4.17 -7.75
CA SER A 281 10.24 3.40 -8.81
C SER A 281 11.51 4.08 -9.32
N LYS A 282 11.49 5.40 -9.50
CA LYS A 282 12.68 6.20 -9.87
C LYS A 282 13.75 6.12 -8.78
N ASN A 283 13.36 6.22 -7.51
CA ASN A 283 14.28 6.11 -6.38
C ASN A 283 14.90 4.70 -6.27
N ILE A 284 14.13 3.63 -6.50
CA ILE A 284 14.66 2.26 -6.60
C ILE A 284 15.72 2.16 -7.70
N ARG A 285 15.41 2.66 -8.90
CA ARG A 285 16.31 2.59 -10.06
C ARG A 285 17.57 3.42 -9.86
N ALA A 286 17.47 4.58 -9.21
CA ALA A 286 18.62 5.42 -8.85
C ALA A 286 19.61 4.70 -7.93
N LEU A 287 19.14 3.73 -7.12
CA LEU A 287 19.98 2.88 -6.28
C LEU A 287 20.62 1.69 -7.03
N GLY A 288 20.29 1.52 -8.32
CA GLY A 288 20.79 0.45 -9.19
C GLY A 288 19.99 -0.84 -9.16
N TYR A 289 18.77 -0.83 -8.59
CA TYR A 289 17.90 -2.02 -8.57
C TYR A 289 16.94 -2.02 -9.77
N GLU A 290 16.72 -3.22 -10.32
CA GLU A 290 15.68 -3.45 -11.32
C GLU A 290 14.32 -3.72 -10.64
N ILE A 291 13.25 -3.31 -11.31
CA ILE A 291 11.87 -3.57 -10.91
C ILE A 291 11.34 -4.66 -11.84
N MET A 292 10.90 -5.77 -11.26
CA MET A 292 10.45 -6.93 -12.02
C MET A 292 8.95 -7.13 -11.87
N VAL A 293 8.23 -7.25 -12.98
CA VAL A 293 6.83 -7.70 -12.99
C VAL A 293 6.81 -9.21 -13.20
N ASN A 294 6.26 -9.95 -12.24
CA ASN A 294 5.99 -11.37 -12.42
C ASN A 294 4.73 -11.53 -13.27
N THR A 295 4.91 -11.93 -14.53
CA THR A 295 3.84 -12.00 -15.53
C THR A 295 2.88 -13.17 -15.35
N ASP A 296 3.12 -14.04 -14.37
CA ASP A 296 2.18 -15.10 -13.95
C ASP A 296 1.23 -14.62 -12.84
N ILE A 297 1.55 -13.52 -12.15
CA ILE A 297 0.70 -12.93 -11.13
C ILE A 297 -0.20 -11.88 -11.78
N ARG A 298 -1.49 -12.21 -11.91
CA ARG A 298 -2.53 -11.26 -12.34
C ARG A 298 -3.62 -11.15 -11.29
N VAL A 299 -3.71 -10.01 -10.63
CA VAL A 299 -4.71 -9.74 -9.58
C VAL A 299 -5.89 -8.92 -10.15
N GLY A 300 -7.01 -8.96 -9.44
CA GLY A 300 -8.18 -8.14 -9.74
C GLY A 300 -7.99 -6.70 -9.26
N HIS A 301 -8.64 -5.75 -9.93
CA HIS A 301 -8.66 -4.33 -9.55
C HIS A 301 -10.11 -3.87 -9.55
N ASN A 302 -10.65 -3.64 -8.36
CA ASN A 302 -12.05 -3.29 -8.16
C ASN A 302 -12.26 -1.81 -8.51
N LYS A 303 -13.25 -1.51 -9.36
CA LYS A 303 -13.62 -0.14 -9.71
C LYS A 303 -15.11 0.06 -9.54
N SER A 304 -15.48 1.12 -8.85
CA SER A 304 -16.87 1.50 -8.63
C SER A 304 -17.50 1.98 -9.93
N LEU A 305 -18.74 1.56 -10.16
CA LEU A 305 -19.61 2.07 -11.21
C LEU A 305 -20.69 2.91 -10.55
N VAL A 306 -20.83 4.17 -10.96
CA VAL A 306 -21.96 5.03 -10.56
C VAL A 306 -23.09 4.79 -11.56
N ILE A 307 -24.27 4.48 -11.05
CA ILE A 307 -25.50 4.25 -11.82
C ILE A 307 -26.42 5.46 -11.66
#